data_AF-A0A4Q3XQ12-F1
#
_entry.id   AF-A0A4Q3XQ12-F1
#
_cell.length_a   1.000
_cell.length_b   1.000
_cell.length_c   1.000
_cell.angle_alpha   90.00
_cell.angle_beta   90.00
_cell.angle_gamma   90.00
#
_symmetry.space_group_name_H-M   'P 1'
#
loop_
_entity.id
_entity.type
_entity.pdbx_description
1 polymer ?
#
loop_
_entity_poly.entity_id
_entity_poly.type
_entity_poly.pdbx_seq_one_letter_code
_entity_poly.pdbx_strand_id
1 'polypeptide(L)'
;MTISAEEIMTNGGQDLPLQCDLRDALSIYARRTWPRDTAKQMARSWALPLSTSQNILKGHASAATITHVLRIGGWGLSAAVMGAVIGESLEGFIASEKTRLRNERRQYEAESQRLVEMASHLRSRRPVGHYRPPKQDPAELRVWRE
;
A
#
# COMPACT_ATOMS: atom_id res chain seq x y z
N MET A 1 -0.53 -24.59 -6.65
CA MET A 1 -0.30 -23.99 -5.32
C MET A 1 0.50 -22.71 -5.53
N THR A 2 -0.03 -21.58 -5.10
CA THR A 2 0.64 -20.27 -5.13
C THR A 2 1.34 -20.07 -3.80
N ILE A 3 2.67 -19.98 -3.82
CA ILE A 3 3.48 -19.76 -2.63
C ILE A 3 3.44 -18.28 -2.27
N SER A 4 3.16 -17.97 -1.01
CA SER A 4 3.10 -16.59 -0.53
C SER A 4 4.46 -16.09 -0.05
N ALA A 5 4.59 -14.76 0.12
CA ALA A 5 5.78 -14.17 0.73
C ALA A 5 6.00 -14.68 2.17
N GLU A 6 4.92 -14.84 2.94
CA GLU A 6 4.96 -15.34 4.33
C GLU A 6 5.51 -16.76 4.41
N GLU A 7 5.12 -17.62 3.46
CA GLU A 7 5.72 -18.94 3.36
C GLU A 7 7.23 -18.79 3.15
N ILE A 8 7.70 -18.03 2.16
CA ILE A 8 9.15 -17.85 1.93
C ILE A 8 9.88 -17.37 3.20
N MET A 9 9.28 -16.45 3.96
CA MET A 9 9.86 -15.85 5.18
C MET A 9 9.93 -16.80 6.38
N THR A 10 9.10 -17.85 6.44
CA THR A 10 8.98 -18.73 7.61
C THR A 10 9.47 -20.14 7.32
N ASN A 11 10.52 -20.61 8.01
CA ASN A 11 10.97 -21.99 7.88
C ASN A 11 10.34 -22.86 8.99
N GLY A 12 9.25 -23.57 8.68
CA GLY A 12 8.61 -24.47 9.64
C GLY A 12 8.08 -23.77 10.90
N GLY A 13 7.69 -22.50 10.79
CA GLY A 13 7.18 -21.69 11.91
C GLY A 13 8.23 -20.84 12.63
N GLN A 14 9.50 -20.87 12.20
CA GLN A 14 10.52 -19.92 12.66
C GLN A 14 10.72 -18.81 11.62
N ASP A 15 10.65 -17.56 12.06
CA ASP A 15 11.03 -16.41 11.26
C ASP A 15 12.51 -16.51 10.88
N LEU A 16 12.79 -16.49 9.58
CA LEU A 16 14.17 -16.44 9.11
C LEU A 16 14.81 -15.12 9.56
N PRO A 17 16.05 -15.14 10.07
CA PRO A 17 16.71 -13.93 10.55
C PRO A 17 16.85 -12.93 9.39
N LEU A 18 16.16 -11.80 9.58
CA LEU A 18 16.34 -10.47 8.99
C LEU A 18 17.30 -10.38 7.79
N GLN A 19 16.73 -9.94 6.65
CA GLN A 19 17.33 -9.69 5.33
C GLN A 19 17.56 -10.95 4.47
N CYS A 20 16.47 -11.48 3.92
CA CYS A 20 16.54 -12.41 2.81
C CYS A 20 16.86 -11.63 1.52
N ASP A 21 18.02 -11.85 0.92
CA ASP A 21 18.35 -11.28 -0.38
C ASP A 21 17.46 -11.89 -1.49
N LEU A 22 17.28 -11.14 -2.58
CA LEU A 22 16.42 -11.55 -3.71
C LEU A 22 16.78 -12.93 -4.27
N ARG A 23 18.07 -13.28 -4.24
CA ARG A 23 18.59 -14.57 -4.72
C ARG A 23 18.19 -15.72 -3.79
N ASP A 24 18.22 -15.48 -2.49
CA ASP A 24 17.87 -16.46 -1.48
C ASP A 24 16.36 -16.66 -1.44
N ALA A 25 15.59 -15.57 -1.54
CA ALA A 25 14.13 -15.63 -1.65
C ALA A 25 13.70 -16.47 -2.85
N LEU A 26 14.37 -16.30 -3.99
CA LEU A 26 14.11 -17.09 -5.19
C LEU A 26 14.48 -18.57 -5.02
N SER A 27 15.60 -18.86 -4.35
CA SER A 27 16.02 -20.24 -4.03
C SER A 27 14.99 -20.94 -3.13
N ILE A 28 14.54 -20.25 -2.08
CA ILE A 28 13.53 -20.75 -1.13
C ILE A 28 12.20 -20.98 -1.86
N TYR A 29 11.75 -20.01 -2.66
CA TYR A 29 10.54 -20.14 -3.47
C TYR A 29 10.60 -21.38 -4.37
N ALA A 30 11.72 -21.58 -5.08
CA ALA A 30 11.90 -22.74 -5.94
C ALA A 30 11.84 -24.07 -5.17
N ARG A 31 12.54 -24.16 -4.03
CA ARG A 31 12.58 -25.37 -3.19
C ARG A 31 11.21 -25.74 -2.63
N ARG A 32 10.39 -24.75 -2.29
CA ARG A 32 9.02 -24.98 -1.82
C ARG A 32 8.07 -25.32 -2.97
N THR A 33 8.25 -24.70 -4.13
CA THR A 33 7.43 -24.99 -5.32
C THR A 33 7.64 -26.43 -5.77
N TRP A 34 8.90 -26.89 -5.76
CA TRP A 34 9.28 -28.23 -6.17
C TRP A 34 10.15 -28.91 -5.10
N PRO A 35 9.53 -29.65 -4.16
CA PRO A 35 10.26 -30.33 -3.08
C PRO A 35 11.21 -31.44 -3.55
N ARG A 36 10.96 -32.00 -4.74
CA ARG A 36 11.78 -33.07 -5.35
C ARG A 36 12.24 -32.66 -6.74
N ASP A 37 13.46 -33.05 -7.08
CA ASP A 37 14.09 -32.73 -8.37
C ASP A 37 14.02 -31.23 -8.72
N THR A 38 14.13 -30.35 -7.72
CA THR A 38 13.89 -28.90 -7.83
C THR A 38 14.60 -28.29 -9.04
N ALA A 39 15.89 -28.59 -9.22
CA ALA A 39 16.67 -28.04 -10.34
C ALA A 39 16.13 -28.48 -11.72
N LYS A 40 15.67 -29.72 -11.87
CA LYS A 40 15.15 -30.24 -13.14
C LYS A 40 13.77 -29.67 -13.43
N GLN A 41 12.90 -29.57 -12.42
CA GLN A 41 11.58 -28.99 -12.57
C GLN A 41 11.69 -27.50 -12.90
N MET A 42 12.52 -26.78 -12.16
CA MET A 42 12.79 -25.37 -12.40
C MET A 42 13.35 -25.10 -13.79
N ALA A 43 14.30 -25.92 -14.26
CA ALA A 43 14.85 -25.84 -15.61
C ALA A 43 13.74 -25.96 -16.68
N ARG A 44 12.80 -26.89 -16.49
CA ARG A 44 11.68 -27.08 -17.42
C ARG A 44 10.66 -25.95 -17.34
N SER A 45 10.24 -25.59 -16.13
CA SER A 45 9.19 -24.59 -15.90
C SER A 45 9.62 -23.18 -16.27
N TRP A 46 10.90 -22.85 -16.12
CA TRP A 46 11.44 -21.53 -16.44
C TRP A 46 12.31 -21.50 -17.70
N ALA A 47 12.30 -22.59 -18.48
CA ALA A 47 13.09 -22.71 -19.71
C ALA A 47 14.58 -22.35 -19.52
N LEU A 48 15.16 -22.77 -18.39
CA LEU A 48 16.55 -22.51 -18.03
C LEU A 48 17.45 -23.73 -18.25
N PRO A 49 18.74 -23.54 -18.52
CA PRO A 49 19.71 -24.61 -18.39
C PRO A 49 19.73 -25.20 -16.98
N LEU A 50 20.00 -26.50 -16.87
CA LEU A 50 20.06 -27.19 -15.59
C LEU A 50 21.17 -26.60 -14.67
N SER A 51 22.31 -26.21 -15.25
CA SER A 51 23.41 -25.57 -14.54
C SER A 51 23.00 -24.21 -13.95
N THR A 52 22.31 -23.37 -14.74
CA THR A 52 21.73 -22.10 -14.27
C THR A 52 20.74 -22.36 -13.14
N SER A 53 19.94 -23.40 -13.25
CA SER A 53 18.97 -23.77 -12.21
C SER A 53 19.67 -24.17 -10.91
N GLN A 54 20.76 -24.94 -10.98
CA GLN A 54 21.57 -25.26 -9.80
C GLN A 54 22.21 -24.01 -9.17
N ASN A 55 22.65 -23.04 -9.99
CA ASN A 55 23.21 -21.79 -9.49
C ASN A 55 22.15 -20.93 -8.77
N ILE A 56 20.91 -20.89 -9.27
CA ILE A 56 19.80 -20.22 -8.57
C ILE A 56 19.58 -20.87 -7.20
N LEU A 57 19.54 -22.20 -7.12
CA LEU A 57 19.33 -22.91 -5.85
C LEU A 57 20.46 -22.73 -4.82
N LYS A 58 21.62 -22.24 -5.27
CA LYS A 58 22.77 -21.88 -4.43
C LYS A 58 22.81 -20.39 -4.05
N GLY A 59 21.85 -19.58 -4.50
CA GLY A 59 21.85 -18.13 -4.26
C GLY A 59 22.83 -17.37 -5.17
N HIS A 60 23.27 -17.95 -6.28
CA HIS A 60 24.25 -17.36 -7.20
C HIS A 60 23.63 -16.91 -8.54
N ALA A 61 22.34 -16.56 -8.53
CA ALA A 61 21.66 -16.08 -9.73
C ALA A 61 22.19 -14.71 -10.17
N SER A 62 22.51 -14.57 -11.47
CA SER A 62 22.85 -13.27 -12.06
C SER A 62 21.60 -12.38 -12.15
N ALA A 63 21.77 -11.05 -12.20
CA ALA A 63 20.65 -10.12 -12.36
C ALA A 63 19.85 -10.37 -13.66
N ALA A 64 20.52 -10.76 -14.75
CA ALA A 64 19.87 -11.14 -16.00
C ALA A 64 19.00 -12.40 -15.82
N THR A 65 19.52 -13.41 -15.10
CA THR A 65 18.79 -14.64 -14.79
C THR A 65 17.56 -14.34 -13.93
N ILE A 66 17.69 -13.49 -12.91
CA ILE A 66 16.57 -13.11 -12.05
C ILE A 66 15.48 -12.42 -12.88
N THR A 67 15.86 -11.41 -13.68
CA THR A 67 14.92 -10.71 -14.57
C THR A 67 14.19 -11.67 -15.51
N HIS A 68 14.90 -12.64 -16.09
CA HIS A 68 14.30 -13.65 -16.96
C HIS A 68 13.28 -14.52 -16.21
N VAL A 69 13.63 -15.01 -15.01
CA VAL A 69 12.74 -15.83 -14.19
C VAL A 69 11.51 -15.05 -13.74
N LEU A 70 11.66 -13.79 -13.33
CA LEU A 70 10.52 -12.94 -12.95
C LEU A 70 9.57 -12.72 -14.13
N ARG A 71 10.11 -12.53 -15.35
CA ARG A 71 9.29 -12.40 -16.57
C ARG A 71 8.49 -13.65 -16.89
N ILE A 72 9.08 -14.84 -16.75
CA ILE A 72 8.40 -16.11 -17.02
C ILE A 72 7.42 -16.48 -15.90
N GLY A 73 7.83 -16.30 -14.63
CA GLY A 73 7.01 -16.60 -13.46
C GLY A 73 5.87 -15.61 -13.24
N GLY A 74 5.92 -14.43 -13.86
CA GLY A 74 4.88 -13.41 -13.81
C GLY A 74 4.70 -12.81 -12.41
N TRP A 75 3.53 -12.21 -12.21
CA TRP A 75 3.22 -11.47 -10.98
C TRP A 75 3.16 -12.35 -9.72
N GLY A 76 2.71 -13.60 -9.83
CA GLY A 76 2.61 -14.51 -8.68
C GLY A 76 3.98 -14.78 -8.04
N LEU A 77 4.97 -15.15 -8.86
CA LEU A 77 6.34 -15.36 -8.39
C LEU A 77 6.96 -14.04 -7.92
N SER A 78 6.80 -12.96 -8.71
CA SER A 78 7.42 -11.67 -8.42
C SER A 78 6.92 -11.08 -7.10
N ALA A 79 5.62 -11.14 -6.83
CA ALA A 79 5.03 -10.64 -5.59
C ALA A 79 5.48 -11.45 -4.37
N ALA A 80 5.54 -12.77 -4.48
CA ALA A 80 6.00 -13.63 -3.39
C ALA A 80 7.48 -13.36 -3.06
N VAL A 81 8.34 -13.38 -4.08
CA VAL A 81 9.78 -13.16 -3.93
C VAL A 81 10.09 -11.74 -3.42
N MET A 82 9.48 -10.70 -4.00
CA MET A 82 9.70 -9.33 -3.53
C MET A 82 9.12 -9.09 -2.13
N GLY A 83 7.95 -9.64 -1.82
CA GLY A 83 7.37 -9.51 -0.48
C GLY A 83 8.26 -10.13 0.59
N ALA A 84 8.91 -11.25 0.28
CA ALA A 84 9.85 -11.90 1.19
C ALA A 84 11.14 -11.07 1.41
N VAL A 85 11.60 -10.34 0.39
CA VAL A 85 12.75 -9.43 0.52
C VAL A 85 12.38 -8.18 1.32
N ILE A 86 11.19 -7.62 1.09
CA ILE A 86 10.71 -6.41 1.78
C ILE A 86 10.35 -6.71 3.24
N GLY A 87 10.02 -7.96 3.57
CA GLY A 87 9.53 -8.35 4.90
C GLY A 87 8.03 -8.11 5.08
N GLU A 88 7.31 -7.77 4.02
CA GLU A 88 5.86 -7.55 4.02
C GLU A 88 5.26 -8.16 2.74
N SER A 89 4.18 -8.93 2.88
CA SER A 89 3.46 -9.44 1.71
C SER A 89 2.70 -8.30 1.02
N LEU A 90 2.54 -8.37 -0.30
CA LEU A 90 1.75 -7.37 -1.04
C LEU A 90 0.30 -7.28 -0.53
N GLU A 91 -0.27 -8.41 -0.11
CA GLU A 91 -1.61 -8.46 0.49
C GLU A 91 -1.64 -7.78 1.87
N GLY A 92 -0.61 -8.01 2.69
CA GLY A 92 -0.42 -7.33 3.97
C GLY A 92 -0.34 -5.81 3.80
N PHE A 93 0.46 -5.36 2.83
CA PHE A 93 0.58 -3.95 2.47
C PHE A 93 -0.75 -3.35 1.99
N ILE A 94 -1.47 -4.03 1.09
CA ILE A 94 -2.77 -3.55 0.60
C ILE A 94 -3.78 -3.48 1.76
N ALA A 95 -3.75 -4.45 2.67
CA ALA A 95 -4.65 -4.49 3.83
C ALA A 95 -4.34 -3.37 4.85
N SER A 96 -3.06 -3.12 5.13
CA SER A 96 -2.62 -2.04 6.01
C SER A 96 -2.99 -0.68 5.41
N GLU A 97 -2.78 -0.50 4.10
CA GLU A 97 -3.09 0.74 3.40
C GLU A 97 -4.61 1.01 3.32
N LYS A 98 -5.41 -0.03 3.08
CA LYS A 98 -6.88 0.07 3.14
C LYS A 98 -7.36 0.48 4.53
N THR A 99 -6.69 0.01 5.57
CA THR A 99 -7.01 0.35 6.96
C THR A 99 -6.63 1.81 7.25
N ARG A 100 -5.46 2.26 6.78
CA ARG A 100 -5.03 3.66 6.87
C ARG A 100 -6.04 4.60 6.22
N LEU A 101 -6.44 4.33 4.98
CA LEU A 101 -7.42 5.14 4.25
C LEU A 101 -8.80 5.17 4.92
N ARG A 102 -9.24 4.06 5.53
CA ARG A 102 -10.48 4.03 6.31
C ARG A 102 -10.40 4.91 7.56
N ASN A 103 -9.25 4.92 8.23
CA ASN A 103 -9.04 5.75 9.41
C ASN A 103 -8.98 7.23 9.05
N GLU A 104 -8.28 7.59 7.97
CA GLU A 104 -8.27 8.96 7.43
C GLU A 104 -9.67 9.42 7.07
N ARG A 105 -10.45 8.58 6.37
CA ARG A 105 -11.85 8.89 6.05
C ARG A 105 -12.68 9.17 7.30
N ARG A 106 -12.54 8.36 8.36
CA ARG A 106 -13.24 8.59 9.63
C ARG A 106 -12.84 9.91 10.29
N GLN A 107 -11.57 10.29 10.21
CA GLN A 107 -11.09 11.57 10.73
C GLN A 107 -11.70 12.74 9.97
N TYR A 108 -11.71 12.68 8.63
CA TYR A 108 -12.34 13.72 7.81
C TYR A 108 -13.85 13.81 8.05
N GLU A 109 -14.54 12.69 8.21
CA GLU A 109 -15.98 12.66 8.54
C GLU A 109 -16.24 13.34 9.90
N ALA A 110 -15.44 13.03 10.93
CA ALA A 110 -15.56 13.66 12.25
C ALA A 110 -15.27 15.17 12.21
N GLU A 111 -14.25 15.60 11.46
CA GLU A 111 -13.92 17.01 11.28
C GLU A 111 -15.04 17.76 10.54
N SER A 112 -15.61 17.15 9.49
CA SER A 112 -16.73 17.72 8.76
C SER A 112 -17.97 17.91 9.65
N GLN A 113 -18.28 16.93 10.50
CA GLN A 113 -19.39 17.01 11.46
C GLN A 113 -19.17 18.16 12.45
N ARG A 114 -17.94 18.27 12.99
CA ARG A 114 -17.57 19.36 13.89
C ARG A 114 -17.73 20.73 13.25
N LEU A 115 -17.33 20.89 11.98
CA LEU A 115 -17.50 22.13 11.24
C LEU A 115 -18.99 22.48 11.02
N VAL A 116 -19.82 21.48 10.71
CA VAL A 116 -21.28 21.65 10.57
C VAL A 116 -21.91 22.08 11.90
N GLU A 117 -21.53 21.45 13.01
CA GLU A 117 -21.98 21.82 14.36
C GLU A 117 -21.55 23.24 14.73
N MET A 118 -20.30 23.62 14.48
CA MET A 118 -19.81 24.99 14.71
C MET A 118 -20.56 26.01 13.85
N ALA A 119 -20.80 25.70 12.57
CA ALA A 119 -21.54 26.57 11.66
C ALA A 119 -23.01 26.73 12.09
N SER A 120 -23.66 25.67 12.58
CA SER A 120 -25.03 25.74 13.10
C SER A 120 -25.10 26.57 14.38
N HIS A 121 -24.11 26.44 15.28
CA HIS A 121 -24.01 27.25 16.50
C HIS A 121 -23.84 28.74 16.18
N LEU A 122 -22.95 29.09 15.24
CA LEU A 122 -22.77 30.48 14.78
C LEU A 122 -24.04 31.04 14.11
N ARG A 123 -24.78 30.23 13.36
CA ARG A 123 -26.05 30.64 12.75
C ARG A 123 -27.13 30.92 13.81
N SER A 124 -27.18 30.11 14.87
CA SER A 124 -28.12 30.29 15.99
C SER A 124 -27.78 31.49 16.89
N ARG A 125 -26.49 31.88 16.95
CA ARG A 125 -26.00 33.08 17.65
C ARG A 125 -26.17 34.39 16.88
N ARG A 126 -26.82 34.41 15.71
CA ARG A 126 -27.15 35.69 15.06
C ARG A 126 -27.90 36.55 16.07
N PRO A 127 -27.35 37.72 16.47
CA PRO A 127 -28.08 38.60 17.35
C PRO A 127 -29.35 38.98 16.61
N VAL A 128 -30.50 38.81 17.26
CA VAL A 128 -31.73 39.53 16.92
C VAL A 128 -31.49 40.99 17.31
N GLY A 129 -30.48 41.60 16.69
CA GLY A 129 -30.27 43.03 16.73
C GLY A 129 -31.35 43.60 15.86
N HIS A 130 -32.40 44.11 16.47
CA HIS A 130 -33.28 45.09 15.84
C HIS A 130 -32.41 46.27 15.41
N TYR A 131 -31.81 46.17 14.22
CA TYR A 131 -31.27 47.33 13.53
C TYR A 131 -32.47 48.19 13.19
N ARG A 132 -32.79 49.12 14.08
CA ARG A 132 -33.67 50.24 13.78
C ARG A 132 -32.80 51.19 12.96
N PRO A 133 -33.01 51.32 11.64
CA PRO A 133 -32.27 52.30 10.88
C PRO A 133 -32.46 53.67 11.55
N PRO A 134 -31.39 54.49 11.66
CA PRO A 134 -31.54 55.84 12.18
C PRO A 134 -32.62 56.54 11.36
N LYS A 135 -33.57 57.21 12.03
CA LYS A 135 -34.53 58.06 11.34
C LYS A 135 -33.70 59.07 10.55
N GLN A 136 -33.76 58.98 9.22
CA GLN A 136 -33.19 60.02 8.37
C GLN A 136 -33.91 61.31 8.74
N ASP A 137 -33.16 62.26 9.29
CA ASP A 137 -33.66 63.59 9.57
C ASP A 137 -33.87 64.27 8.20
N PRO A 138 -35.09 64.72 7.84
CA PRO A 138 -35.37 65.29 6.52
C PRO A 138 -34.54 66.55 6.17
N ALA A 139 -33.73 67.06 7.11
CA ALA A 139 -32.79 68.15 6.88
C ALA A 139 -31.57 67.76 6.00
N GLU A 140 -31.14 66.49 5.97
CA GLU A 140 -29.93 66.09 5.23
C GLU A 140 -30.18 65.83 3.72
N LEU A 141 -31.43 65.73 3.28
CA LEU A 141 -31.78 65.48 1.87
C LEU A 141 -31.76 66.73 0.97
N ARG A 142 -31.42 67.92 1.49
CA ARG A 142 -31.36 69.16 0.72
C ARG A 142 -29.97 69.54 0.17
N VAL A 143 -28.91 68.83 0.54
CA VAL A 143 -27.53 69.24 0.20
C VAL A 143 -27.04 68.74 -1.17
N TRP A 144 -27.79 67.87 -1.87
CA TRP A 144 -27.36 67.25 -3.14
C TRP A 144 -28.20 67.64 -4.36
N ARG A 145 -28.81 68.83 -4.37
CA ARG A 145 -29.44 69.41 -5.57
C ARG A 145 -29.05 70.87 -5.75
N GLU A 146 -27.81 71.12 -6.15
CA GLU A 146 -27.41 72.27 -6.97
C GLU A 146 -26.38 71.83 -8.00
#